data_AF-A0A6H2D5P0-F1
#
_entry.id   AF-A0A6H2D5P0-F1
#
_cell.length_a   1.000
_cell.length_b   1.000
_cell.length_c   1.000
_cell.angle_alpha   90.00
_cell.angle_beta   90.00
_cell.angle_gamma   90.00
#
_symmetry.space_group_name_H-M   'P 1'
#
loop_
_entity.id
_entity.type
_entity.pdbx_description
1 polymer ?
#
loop_
_entity_poly.entity_id
_entity_poly.type
_entity_poly.pdbx_seq_one_letter_code
_entity_poly.pdbx_strand_id
1 'polypeptide(L)'
;MPLFFPPEEATTPGDAEIFVPEKVCAKMIRYAVEDDKVVYLDFVGGCDGNLKAISKLVTGMAIPDVIDKLSGITCGKKTTSCADQLCEALKDL
;
A
#
# COMPACT_ATOMS: atom_id res chain seq x y z
N MET A 1 -30.71 0.01 7.17
CA MET A 1 -29.54 0.90 7.14
C MET A 1 -28.37 0.09 7.66
N PRO A 2 -27.40 -0.29 6.81
CA PRO A 2 -26.26 -1.06 7.30
C PRO A 2 -25.49 -0.17 8.27
N LEU A 3 -25.10 -0.80 9.37
CA LEU A 3 -24.46 -0.22 10.52
C LEU A 3 -23.22 0.55 10.05
N PHE A 4 -23.21 1.84 10.39
CA PHE A 4 -22.03 2.69 10.34
C PHE A 4 -21.02 2.09 11.32
N PHE A 5 -20.15 1.20 10.81
CA PHE A 5 -18.92 0.90 11.51
C PHE A 5 -18.15 2.22 11.58
N PRO A 6 -17.87 2.76 12.78
CA PRO A 6 -16.89 3.83 12.87
C PRO A 6 -15.59 3.31 12.25
N PRO A 7 -14.82 4.13 11.51
CA PRO A 7 -13.46 3.74 11.21
C PRO A 7 -12.74 3.68 12.55
N GLU A 8 -12.53 2.48 13.08
CA GLU A 8 -11.52 2.27 14.10
C GLU A 8 -10.26 2.95 13.58
N GLU A 9 -9.75 3.89 14.38
CA GLU A 9 -8.50 4.57 14.12
C GLU A 9 -7.48 3.53 13.67
N ALA A 10 -6.81 3.82 12.55
CA ALA A 10 -5.79 2.97 11.95
C ALA A 10 -4.59 2.82 12.88
N THR A 11 -4.74 2.09 13.97
CA THR A 11 -3.64 1.57 14.76
C THR A 11 -2.96 0.58 13.85
N THR A 12 -1.72 0.90 13.44
CA THR A 12 -0.86 -0.02 12.70
C THR A 12 -0.93 -1.39 13.38
N PRO A 13 -1.34 -2.46 12.67
CA PRO A 13 -1.33 -3.80 13.23
C PRO A 13 0.06 -4.14 13.79
N GLY A 14 0.12 -4.87 14.89
CA GLY A 14 1.40 -5.24 15.52
C GLY A 14 2.32 -6.04 14.59
N ASP A 15 1.73 -6.73 13.61
CA ASP A 15 2.41 -7.59 12.66
C ASP A 15 2.68 -6.89 11.30
N ALA A 16 2.50 -5.57 11.23
CA ALA A 16 2.78 -4.83 9.99
C ALA A 16 4.29 -4.75 9.71
N GLU A 17 4.66 -5.14 8.49
CA GLU A 17 6.00 -5.00 7.96
C GLU A 17 6.27 -3.57 7.48
N ILE A 18 7.54 -3.18 7.48
CA ILE A 18 7.99 -1.86 7.07
C ILE A 18 8.95 -1.98 5.89
N PHE A 19 8.60 -1.30 4.80
CA PHE A 19 9.45 -1.16 3.62
C PHE A 19 9.82 0.31 3.39
N VAL A 20 11.09 0.56 3.07
CA VAL A 20 11.60 1.91 2.77
C VAL A 20 11.75 2.05 1.26
N PRO A 21 10.86 2.80 0.59
CA PRO A 21 10.84 2.84 -0.86
C PRO A 21 11.92 3.77 -1.41
N GLU A 22 12.43 3.45 -2.60
CA GLU A 22 13.50 4.18 -3.24
C GLU A 22 13.00 5.10 -4.36
N LYS A 23 13.69 6.23 -4.57
CA LYS A 23 13.47 7.17 -5.69
C LYS A 23 12.04 7.77 -5.78
N VAL A 24 11.22 7.62 -4.74
CA VAL A 24 9.84 8.13 -4.68
C VAL A 24 9.65 9.23 -3.63
N CYS A 25 8.43 9.75 -3.48
CA CYS A 25 8.12 10.78 -2.48
C CYS A 25 7.71 10.18 -1.12
N ALA A 26 7.10 8.99 -1.11
CA ALA A 26 6.89 8.21 0.11
C ALA A 26 8.24 7.92 0.78
N LYS A 27 8.23 7.90 2.11
CA LYS A 27 9.41 7.66 2.97
C LYS A 27 9.36 6.31 3.65
N MET A 28 8.16 5.75 3.77
CA MET A 28 7.92 4.46 4.39
C MET A 28 6.59 3.91 3.85
N ILE A 29 6.55 2.60 3.65
CA ILE A 29 5.34 1.83 3.37
C ILE A 29 5.19 0.84 4.53
N ARG A 30 4.00 0.79 5.13
CA ARG A 30 3.66 -0.18 6.15
C ARG A 30 2.56 -1.07 5.60
N TYR A 31 2.75 -2.38 5.61
CA TYR A 31 1.75 -3.30 5.10
C TYR A 31 1.65 -4.54 5.96
N ALA A 32 0.51 -5.20 5.93
CA ALA A 32 0.33 -6.53 6.51
C ALA A 32 -0.42 -7.40 5.50
N VAL A 33 -0.06 -8.68 5.47
CA VAL A 33 -0.63 -9.68 4.58
C VAL A 33 -1.15 -10.85 5.41
N GLU A 34 -2.36 -11.30 5.11
CA GLU A 34 -2.95 -12.52 5.66
C GLU A 34 -3.57 -13.33 4.51
N ASP A 35 -3.36 -14.64 4.49
CA ASP A 35 -3.88 -15.55 3.45
C ASP A 35 -3.65 -15.02 2.00
N ASP A 36 -2.41 -14.60 1.72
CA ASP A 36 -1.96 -14.01 0.44
C ASP A 36 -2.69 -12.72 0.02
N LYS A 37 -3.35 -12.04 0.96
CA LYS A 37 -4.08 -10.79 0.72
C LYS A 37 -3.56 -9.65 1.56
N VAL A 38 -3.51 -8.47 0.97
CA VAL A 38 -3.13 -7.24 1.70
C VAL A 38 -4.26 -6.87 2.65
N VAL A 39 -4.07 -6.98 3.96
CA VAL A 39 -5.09 -6.61 4.96
C VAL A 39 -4.88 -5.21 5.53
N TYR A 40 -3.66 -4.68 5.44
CA TYR A 40 -3.31 -3.33 5.85
C TYR A 40 -2.30 -2.72 4.89
N LEU A 41 -2.48 -1.43 4.60
CA LEU A 41 -1.53 -0.64 3.84
C LEU A 41 -1.60 0.82 4.29
N ASP A 42 -0.45 1.39 4.63
CA ASP A 42 -0.28 2.79 4.94
C ASP A 42 1.02 3.32 4.34
N PHE A 43 0.99 4.58 3.89
CA PHE A 43 2.15 5.27 3.34
C PHE A 43 2.48 6.48 4.18
N VAL A 44 3.74 6.62 4.58
CA VAL A 44 4.25 7.82 5.22
C VAL A 44 4.90 8.73 4.20
N GLY A 45 4.29 9.90 3.98
CA GLY A 45 4.75 10.91 3.03
C GLY A 45 4.34 10.62 1.58
N GLY A 46 4.44 11.64 0.72
CA GLY A 46 3.93 11.59 -0.65
C GLY A 46 2.57 12.27 -0.80
N CYS A 47 1.80 11.87 -1.82
CA CYS A 47 0.47 12.45 -2.05
C CYS A 47 -0.56 11.82 -1.11
N ASP A 48 -0.84 12.50 0.00
CA ASP A 48 -1.70 12.00 1.08
C ASP A 48 -3.04 11.42 0.58
N GLY A 49 -3.82 12.18 -0.20
CA GLY A 49 -5.12 11.71 -0.68
C GLY A 49 -5.04 10.52 -1.63
N ASN A 50 -4.09 10.52 -2.57
CA ASN A 50 -3.98 9.44 -3.55
C ASN A 50 -3.44 8.14 -2.92
N LEU A 51 -2.50 8.24 -1.99
CA LEU A 51 -1.93 7.08 -1.31
C LEU A 51 -2.94 6.44 -0.34
N LYS A 52 -3.75 7.25 0.34
CA LYS A 52 -4.90 6.74 1.11
C LYS A 52 -5.93 6.05 0.21
N ALA A 53 -6.19 6.59 -0.98
CA ALA A 53 -7.09 5.96 -1.94
C ALA A 53 -6.54 4.60 -2.42
N ILE A 54 -5.26 4.53 -2.80
CA ILE A 54 -4.59 3.27 -3.17
C ILE A 54 -4.71 2.25 -2.04
N SER A 55 -4.40 2.66 -0.81
CA SER A 55 -4.51 1.80 0.38
C SER A 55 -5.89 1.15 0.48
N LYS A 56 -6.95 1.95 0.38
CA LYS A 56 -8.33 1.43 0.41
C LYS A 56 -8.69 0.53 -0.78
N LEU A 57 -8.13 0.80 -1.96
CA LEU A 57 -8.45 0.04 -3.17
C LEU A 57 -7.80 -1.35 -3.19
N VAL A 58 -6.64 -1.49 -2.54
CA VAL A 58 -5.89 -2.76 -2.53
C VAL A 58 -6.12 -3.59 -1.27
N THR A 59 -6.62 -3.01 -0.18
CA THR A 59 -7.00 -3.79 1.00
C THR A 59 -8.04 -4.87 0.63
N GLY A 60 -7.77 -6.11 1.02
CA GLY A 60 -8.53 -7.32 0.70
C GLY A 60 -8.17 -7.98 -0.63
N MET A 61 -7.29 -7.37 -1.43
CA MET A 61 -6.86 -7.88 -2.73
C MET A 61 -5.70 -8.88 -2.56
N ALA A 62 -5.68 -9.91 -3.42
CA ALA A 62 -4.58 -10.87 -3.46
C ALA A 62 -3.30 -10.17 -3.97
N ILE A 63 -2.15 -10.51 -3.39
CA ILE A 63 -0.83 -9.98 -3.80
C ILE A 63 -0.62 -9.98 -5.34
N PRO A 64 -0.83 -11.09 -6.07
CA PRO A 64 -0.60 -11.11 -7.51
C PRO A 64 -1.48 -10.10 -8.26
N ASP A 65 -2.72 -9.88 -7.83
CA ASP A 65 -3.62 -8.90 -8.45
C ASP A 65 -3.17 -7.46 -8.18
N VAL A 66 -2.61 -7.19 -6.99
CA VAL A 66 -2.03 -5.88 -6.67
C VAL A 66 -0.81 -5.61 -7.54
N ILE A 67 0.09 -6.58 -7.67
CA ILE A 67 1.30 -6.48 -8.50
C ILE A 67 0.93 -6.26 -9.96
N ASP A 68 0.01 -7.06 -10.51
CA ASP A 68 -0.43 -6.94 -11.90
C ASP A 68 -1.04 -5.56 -12.20
N LYS A 69 -1.84 -5.01 -11.27
CA LYS A 69 -2.49 -3.71 -11.45
C LYS A 69 -1.54 -2.52 -11.35
N LEU A 70 -0.54 -2.60 -10.46
CA LEU A 70 0.22 -1.42 -10.04
C LEU A 70 1.69 -1.42 -10.47
N SER A 71 2.26 -2.56 -10.84
CA SER A 71 3.68 -2.63 -11.22
C SER A 71 3.93 -1.87 -12.52
N GLY A 72 5.07 -1.17 -12.56
CA GLY A 72 5.50 -0.35 -13.70
C GLY A 72 4.88 1.04 -13.76
N ILE A 73 3.95 1.40 -12.86
CA ILE A 73 3.41 2.77 -12.82
C ILE A 73 4.51 3.74 -12.42
N THR A 74 4.78 4.73 -13.26
CA THR A 74 5.81 5.76 -13.04
C THR A 74 5.21 7.08 -12.55
N CYS A 75 6.03 7.92 -11.92
CA CYS A 75 5.62 9.24 -11.42
C CYS A 75 6.45 10.37 -12.04
N GLY A 76 5.87 11.08 -13.00
CA GLY A 76 6.55 12.19 -13.70
C GLY A 76 7.79 11.71 -14.46
N LYS A 77 8.96 12.27 -14.13
CA LYS A 77 10.26 11.89 -14.74
C LYS A 77 10.95 10.70 -14.05
N LYS A 78 10.35 10.14 -13.00
CA LYS A 78 10.93 9.03 -12.23
C LYS A 78 10.66 7.71 -12.94
N THR A 79 11.58 6.76 -12.80
CA THR A 79 11.44 5.41 -13.38
C THR A 79 10.56 4.47 -12.55
N THR A 80 9.94 4.97 -11.46
CA THR A 80 9.08 4.23 -10.53
C THR A 80 8.09 5.18 -9.86
N SER A 81 7.18 4.66 -9.04
CA SER A 81 6.20 5.40 -8.25
C SER A 81 5.98 4.75 -6.88
N CYS A 82 5.27 5.43 -5.97
CA CYS A 82 4.97 4.84 -4.66
C CYS A 82 4.14 3.56 -4.77
N ALA A 83 3.26 3.47 -5.78
CA ALA A 83 2.48 2.26 -6.04
C ALA A 83 3.35 1.14 -6.61
N ASP A 84 4.28 1.46 -7.50
CA ASP A 84 5.23 0.49 -8.03
C ASP A 84 6.20 -0.02 -6.95
N GLN A 85 6.66 0.86 -6.05
CA GLN A 85 7.48 0.46 -4.90
C GLN A 85 6.74 -0.40 -3.89
N LEU A 86 5.42 -0.28 -3.78
CA LEU A 86 4.61 -1.26 -3.04
C LEU A 86 4.69 -2.64 -3.71
N CYS A 87 4.63 -2.72 -5.04
CA CYS A 87 4.76 -4.00 -5.74
C CYS A 87 6.11 -4.65 -5.49
N GLU A 88 7.20 -3.88 -5.45
CA GLU A 88 8.51 -4.42 -5.09
C GLU A 88 8.51 -4.99 -3.66
N ALA A 89 7.93 -4.28 -2.70
CA ALA A 89 7.80 -4.79 -1.32
C ALA A 89 7.00 -6.11 -1.24
N LEU A 90 5.93 -6.23 -2.02
CA LEU A 90 5.09 -7.44 -2.03
C LEU A 90 5.71 -8.61 -2.81
N LYS A 91 6.65 -8.38 -3.73
CA LYS A 91 7.35 -9.43 -4.49
C LYS A 91 8.38 -10.18 -3.65
N ASP A 92 8.83 -9.57 -2.56
CA ASP A 92 9.84 -10.15 -1.66
C ASP A 92 9.22 -11.09 -0.59
N LEU A 93 7.91 -11.34 -0.66
CA LEU A 93 7.15 -12.25 0.23
C LEU A 93 7.04 -13.68 -0.30
#